data_AF-A0AAX1D8S8-F1
#
_entry.id   AF-A0AAX1D8S8-F1
#
_cell.length_a   1.000
_cell.length_b   1.000
_cell.length_c   1.000
_cell.angle_alpha   90.00
_cell.angle_beta   90.00
_cell.angle_gamma   90.00
#
_symmetry.space_group_name_H-M   'P 1'
#
loop_
_entity.id
_entity.type
_entity.pdbx_description
1 polymer ?
#
loop_
_entity_poly.entity_id
_entity_poly.type
_entity_poly.pdbx_seq_one_letter_code
_entity_poly.pdbx_strand_id
1 'polypeptide(L)'
;MLAAFALCLAGSSIYVPYPLRPFHWGLAFFVVALAIAPSWRIAAWHTRLKLPVLILVLLLALQSLWVMADDRYTRYTMYLLIGAASAILGETIARRPKPFLFLFPGLLAYWFITAYFPAFDTWTEAQRFRPRYLLTGGVWNNINDMATALVFANLIWLLCRRRLSLLLFGACWFYALLLNRRADMAAALVLGIMYLVWLVDGDRLRERLKFLATCVLATLAALPLQSEPLHLVSLPTIQATAPPAVPSPGGIPPTHVAPPVMAAQPAMTETPPAPASGIGQTQPPAPTLAPPPGAGTHVAPAPLPETHHAPPPAPTANVSIKAQDGDESSAFRARLTMDMVAEWRAMPWWQWLTGLGAGQLNLIWPGNKAPWASPHFFWLEMFFHVGLGWFLLLGWLMWRLDWRGRISLLVAGIAGLAPSSMVYFQPFWIFLGVLAATLPTKRPAISQRAVDQH
;
A
#
# COMPACT_ATOMS: atom_id res chain seq x y z
N MET A 1 2.65 12.12 -21.29
CA MET A 1 3.68 12.09 -20.22
C MET A 1 3.20 12.76 -18.93
N LEU A 2 2.87 14.07 -18.91
CA LEU A 2 2.34 14.72 -17.70
C LEU A 2 1.01 14.12 -17.23
N ALA A 3 0.09 13.84 -18.16
CA ALA A 3 -1.16 13.14 -17.84
C ALA A 3 -0.91 11.72 -17.27
N ALA A 4 0.06 11.00 -17.83
CA ALA A 4 0.47 9.68 -17.32
C ALA A 4 0.94 9.77 -15.86
N PHE A 5 1.80 10.74 -15.56
CA PHE A 5 2.28 10.99 -14.20
C PHE A 5 1.16 11.38 -13.24
N ALA A 6 0.29 12.31 -13.63
CA ALA A 6 -0.83 12.74 -12.79
C ALA A 6 -1.74 11.55 -12.45
N LEU A 7 -2.09 10.74 -13.44
CA LEU A 7 -2.96 9.58 -13.26
C LEU A 7 -2.32 8.45 -12.45
N CYS A 8 -1.02 8.20 -12.61
CA CYS A 8 -0.30 7.24 -11.76
C CYS A 8 -0.16 7.71 -10.30
N LEU A 9 -0.11 9.03 -10.04
CA LEU A 9 -0.18 9.56 -8.69
C LEU A 9 -1.62 9.70 -8.18
N ALA A 10 -2.63 9.68 -9.03
CA ALA A 10 -4.00 9.95 -8.63
C ALA A 10 -4.58 8.84 -7.72
N GLY A 11 -4.10 7.60 -7.76
CA GLY A 11 -4.59 6.54 -6.87
C GLY A 11 -3.89 5.19 -7.05
N SER A 12 -4.28 4.19 -6.25
CA SER A 12 -3.73 2.81 -6.29
C SER A 12 -4.81 1.74 -6.07
N SER A 13 -4.52 0.48 -6.42
CA SER A 13 -5.44 -0.65 -6.18
C SER A 13 -4.73 -2.01 -6.12
N ILE A 14 -5.28 -2.92 -5.30
CA ILE A 14 -4.95 -4.35 -5.25
C ILE A 14 -5.75 -5.19 -6.25
N TYR A 15 -6.56 -4.56 -7.09
CA TYR A 15 -7.33 -5.22 -8.14
C TYR A 15 -6.77 -4.84 -9.51
N VAL A 16 -6.38 -5.86 -10.27
CA VAL A 16 -6.08 -5.76 -11.71
C VAL A 16 -7.36 -5.79 -12.56
N PRO A 17 -8.42 -6.55 -12.23
CA PRO A 17 -9.62 -6.55 -13.05
C PRO A 17 -10.45 -5.26 -12.86
N TYR A 18 -11.46 -5.13 -13.71
CA TYR A 18 -12.41 -4.01 -13.75
C TYR A 18 -12.99 -3.67 -12.35
N PRO A 19 -13.20 -2.38 -12.02
CA PRO A 19 -13.01 -1.19 -12.88
C PRO A 19 -11.56 -0.69 -12.98
N LEU A 20 -11.18 -0.22 -14.18
CA LEU A 20 -9.87 0.39 -14.43
C LEU A 20 -9.68 1.65 -13.59
N ARG A 21 -8.72 1.58 -12.67
CA ARG A 21 -8.33 2.70 -11.78
C ARG A 21 -7.42 3.71 -12.49
N PRO A 22 -7.30 4.96 -11.99
CA PRO A 22 -6.51 6.02 -12.63
C PRO A 22 -5.09 5.60 -13.06
N PHE A 23 -4.36 4.82 -12.24
CA PHE A 23 -3.00 4.42 -12.60
C PHE A 23 -2.91 3.48 -13.82
N HIS A 24 -3.94 2.68 -14.12
CA HIS A 24 -3.97 1.86 -15.34
C HIS A 24 -4.02 2.77 -16.58
N TRP A 25 -4.87 3.80 -16.53
CA TRP A 25 -4.93 4.83 -17.58
C TRP A 25 -3.63 5.63 -17.67
N GLY A 26 -3.01 5.92 -16.53
CA GLY A 26 -1.70 6.55 -16.47
C GLY A 26 -0.63 5.74 -17.21
N LEU A 27 -0.58 4.42 -16.98
CA LEU A 27 0.33 3.52 -17.66
C LEU A 27 0.04 3.41 -19.16
N ALA A 28 -1.23 3.33 -19.56
CA ALA A 28 -1.62 3.33 -20.97
C ALA A 28 -1.13 4.60 -21.68
N PHE A 29 -1.33 5.77 -21.06
CA PHE A 29 -0.80 7.04 -21.60
C PHE A 29 0.73 7.11 -21.59
N PHE A 30 1.40 6.41 -20.68
CA PHE A 30 2.85 6.29 -20.72
C PHE A 30 3.29 5.49 -21.95
N VAL A 31 2.70 4.32 -22.19
CA VAL A 31 3.00 3.48 -23.37
C VAL A 31 2.74 4.24 -24.67
N VAL A 32 1.57 4.89 -24.79
CA VAL A 32 1.25 5.74 -25.95
C VAL A 32 2.30 6.84 -26.14
N ALA A 33 2.72 7.50 -25.06
CA ALA A 33 3.75 8.55 -25.15
C ALA A 33 5.10 8.00 -25.65
N LEU A 34 5.49 6.78 -25.26
CA LEU A 34 6.70 6.13 -25.77
C LEU A 34 6.56 5.74 -27.25
N ALA A 35 5.36 5.35 -27.69
CA ALA A 35 5.08 4.98 -29.07
C ALA A 35 5.12 6.19 -30.02
N ILE A 36 4.54 7.34 -29.63
CA ILE A 36 4.39 8.50 -30.53
C ILE A 36 5.58 9.48 -30.49
N ALA A 37 6.38 9.47 -29.42
CA ALA A 37 7.43 10.47 -29.22
C ALA A 37 8.81 9.85 -29.00
N PRO A 38 9.68 9.83 -30.04
CA PRO A 38 11.02 9.24 -29.96
C PRO A 38 11.87 9.81 -28.83
N SER A 39 11.75 11.10 -28.53
CA SER A 39 12.51 11.76 -27.45
C SER A 39 12.16 11.22 -26.06
N TRP A 40 10.91 10.82 -25.83
CA TRP A 40 10.47 10.16 -24.59
C TRP A 40 10.92 8.71 -24.53
N ARG A 41 10.86 7.99 -25.66
CA ARG A 41 11.35 6.62 -25.79
C ARG A 41 12.84 6.51 -25.48
N ILE A 42 13.66 7.36 -26.09
CA ILE A 42 15.11 7.42 -25.87
C ILE A 42 15.41 7.74 -24.41
N ALA A 43 14.71 8.71 -23.81
CA ALA A 43 14.89 9.04 -22.40
C ALA A 43 14.57 7.85 -21.49
N ALA A 44 13.42 7.20 -21.69
CA ALA A 44 13.05 6.00 -20.93
C ALA A 44 14.05 4.85 -21.12
N TRP A 45 14.56 4.64 -22.33
CA TRP A 45 15.56 3.61 -22.63
C TRP A 45 16.89 3.84 -21.89
N HIS A 46 17.27 5.10 -21.69
CA HIS A 46 18.44 5.51 -20.90
C HIS A 46 18.11 5.75 -19.42
N THR A 47 17.11 5.06 -18.88
CA THR A 47 16.83 5.02 -17.44
C THR A 47 18.02 4.47 -16.67
N ARG A 48 18.33 5.09 -15.53
CA ARG A 48 19.34 4.63 -14.56
C ARG A 48 18.89 3.37 -13.82
N LEU A 49 17.58 3.10 -13.81
CA LEU A 49 17.00 1.87 -13.28
C LEU A 49 17.03 0.70 -14.27
N LYS A 50 17.65 0.84 -15.44
CA LYS A 50 17.64 -0.18 -16.50
C LYS A 50 18.11 -1.55 -16.00
N LEU A 51 19.28 -1.60 -15.36
CA LEU A 51 19.83 -2.85 -14.86
C LEU A 51 18.97 -3.47 -13.74
N PRO A 52 18.58 -2.72 -12.67
CA PRO A 52 17.64 -3.23 -11.68
C PRO A 52 16.33 -3.76 -12.25
N VAL A 53 15.73 -3.07 -13.22
CA VAL A 53 14.48 -3.50 -13.86
C VAL A 53 14.69 -4.76 -14.70
N LEU A 54 15.78 -4.87 -15.45
CA LEU A 54 16.09 -6.09 -16.21
C LEU A 54 16.30 -7.29 -15.29
N ILE A 55 17.01 -7.10 -14.18
CA ILE A 55 17.20 -8.14 -13.16
C ILE A 55 15.85 -8.54 -12.56
N LEU A 56 14.98 -7.58 -12.23
CA LEU A 56 13.64 -7.86 -11.73
C LEU A 56 12.82 -8.69 -12.73
N VAL A 57 12.80 -8.30 -14.01
CA VAL A 57 12.05 -9.02 -15.04
C VAL A 57 12.59 -10.44 -15.23
N LEU A 58 13.91 -10.61 -15.27
CA LEU A 58 14.54 -11.92 -15.34
C LEU A 58 14.22 -12.78 -14.12
N LEU A 59 14.25 -12.18 -12.93
CA LEU A 59 13.93 -12.86 -11.68
C LEU A 59 12.48 -13.34 -11.67
N LEU A 60 11.53 -12.49 -12.06
CA LEU A 60 10.13 -12.88 -12.21
C LEU A 60 10.01 -14.01 -13.24
N ALA A 61 10.62 -13.88 -14.43
CA ALA A 61 10.60 -14.96 -15.42
C ALA A 61 11.15 -16.29 -14.85
N LEU A 62 12.23 -16.26 -14.08
CA LEU A 62 12.77 -17.45 -13.42
C LEU A 62 11.80 -17.99 -12.36
N GLN A 63 11.23 -17.13 -11.52
CA GLN A 63 10.28 -17.52 -10.47
C GLN A 63 9.07 -18.28 -11.01
N SER A 64 8.67 -18.02 -12.26
CA SER A 64 7.60 -18.76 -12.94
C SER A 64 7.83 -20.27 -13.00
N LEU A 65 9.09 -20.72 -12.93
CA LEU A 65 9.47 -22.14 -13.01
C LEU A 65 9.13 -22.94 -11.73
N TRP A 66 8.82 -22.27 -10.61
CA TRP A 66 8.49 -22.92 -9.33
C TRP A 66 7.27 -22.31 -8.65
N VAL A 67 6.32 -21.78 -9.43
CA VAL A 67 5.09 -21.19 -8.89
C VAL A 67 4.15 -22.27 -8.37
N MET A 68 3.65 -22.04 -7.15
CA MET A 68 2.65 -22.90 -6.50
C MET A 68 1.22 -22.32 -6.59
N ALA A 69 1.07 -21.03 -6.91
CA ALA A 69 -0.21 -20.32 -6.94
C ALA A 69 -0.25 -19.31 -8.10
N ASP A 70 -0.64 -19.78 -9.28
CA ASP A 70 -0.53 -19.04 -10.55
C ASP A 70 -1.30 -17.72 -10.58
N ASP A 71 -2.54 -17.69 -10.07
CA ASP A 71 -3.36 -16.47 -10.03
C ASP A 71 -2.69 -15.37 -9.17
N ARG A 72 -2.24 -15.73 -7.97
CA ARG A 72 -1.57 -14.78 -7.07
C ARG A 72 -0.24 -14.32 -7.65
N TYR A 73 0.54 -15.25 -8.17
CA TYR A 73 1.79 -14.94 -8.83
C TYR A 73 1.60 -13.96 -9.97
N THR A 74 0.61 -14.19 -10.83
CA THR A 74 0.31 -13.33 -11.99
C THR A 74 -0.08 -11.91 -11.54
N ARG A 75 -0.95 -11.76 -10.53
CA ARG A 75 -1.37 -10.45 -10.02
C ARG A 75 -0.20 -9.66 -9.43
N TYR A 76 0.60 -10.29 -8.57
CA TYR A 76 1.74 -9.62 -7.93
C TYR A 76 2.87 -9.30 -8.90
N THR A 77 3.14 -10.21 -9.85
CA THR A 77 4.07 -9.96 -10.96
C THR A 77 3.61 -8.75 -11.75
N MET A 78 2.33 -8.67 -12.09
CA MET A 78 1.77 -7.52 -12.79
C MET A 78 1.96 -6.23 -11.98
N TYR A 79 1.70 -6.23 -10.67
CA TYR A 79 1.93 -5.05 -9.83
C TYR A 79 3.38 -4.61 -9.79
N LEU A 80 4.32 -5.54 -9.68
CA LEU A 80 5.75 -5.25 -9.70
C LEU A 80 6.18 -4.66 -11.06
N LEU A 81 5.64 -5.16 -12.17
CA LEU A 81 5.92 -4.64 -13.51
C LEU A 81 5.31 -3.24 -13.71
N ILE A 82 4.07 -3.01 -13.24
CA ILE A 82 3.44 -1.69 -13.23
C ILE A 82 4.28 -0.72 -12.39
N GLY A 83 4.73 -1.15 -11.20
CA GLY A 83 5.61 -0.39 -10.33
C GLY A 83 6.94 -0.03 -11.01
N ALA A 84 7.59 -1.00 -11.65
CA ALA A 84 8.81 -0.77 -12.42
C ALA A 84 8.60 0.25 -13.55
N ALA A 85 7.48 0.16 -14.27
CA ALA A 85 7.11 1.13 -15.30
C ALA A 85 6.86 2.54 -14.73
N SER A 86 6.17 2.64 -13.58
CA SER A 86 5.96 3.87 -12.84
C SER A 86 7.29 4.49 -12.36
N ALA A 87 8.26 3.68 -11.97
CA ALA A 87 9.60 4.16 -11.61
C ALA A 87 10.35 4.72 -12.84
N ILE A 88 10.28 4.05 -13.99
CA ILE A 88 10.85 4.57 -15.24
C ILE A 88 10.17 5.88 -15.63
N LEU A 89 8.85 5.98 -15.51
CA LEU A 89 8.07 7.21 -15.74
C LEU A 89 8.55 8.35 -14.83
N GLY A 90 8.67 8.09 -13.52
CA GLY A 90 9.15 9.06 -12.53
C GLY A 90 10.56 9.59 -12.85
N GLU A 91 11.50 8.69 -13.17
CA GLU A 91 12.87 9.08 -13.54
C GLU A 91 12.89 9.89 -14.85
N THR A 92 12.12 9.44 -15.85
CA THR A 92 12.09 10.05 -17.19
C THR A 92 11.57 11.47 -17.13
N ILE A 93 10.56 11.74 -16.31
CA ILE A 93 10.01 13.08 -16.09
C ILE A 93 10.97 13.93 -15.26
N ALA A 94 11.53 13.39 -14.17
CA ALA A 94 12.40 14.13 -13.27
C ALA A 94 13.71 14.62 -13.93
N ARG A 95 14.20 13.90 -14.94
CA ARG A 95 15.39 14.31 -15.71
C ARG A 95 15.14 15.40 -16.74
N ARG A 96 13.89 15.79 -16.98
CA ARG A 96 13.55 16.82 -17.97
C ARG A 96 13.31 18.17 -17.28
N PRO A 97 13.62 19.28 -17.96
CA PRO A 97 13.49 20.62 -17.38
C PRO A 97 12.04 21.10 -17.22
N LYS A 98 11.05 20.36 -17.74
CA LYS A 98 9.64 20.77 -17.67
C LYS A 98 9.15 20.71 -16.22
N PRO A 99 8.52 21.79 -15.71
CA PRO A 99 7.90 21.73 -14.39
C PRO A 99 6.70 20.79 -14.50
N PHE A 100 6.74 19.64 -13.85
CA PHE A 100 5.56 18.79 -13.61
C PHE A 100 4.97 19.05 -12.22
N LEU A 101 5.73 19.75 -11.37
CA LEU A 101 5.37 20.00 -9.98
C LEU A 101 4.15 20.90 -9.82
N PHE A 102 3.75 21.65 -10.86
CA PHE A 102 2.52 22.43 -10.86
C PHE A 102 1.26 21.56 -10.74
N LEU A 103 1.37 20.24 -10.97
CA LEU A 103 0.27 19.29 -10.82
C LEU A 103 -0.06 19.00 -9.34
N PHE A 104 0.89 19.19 -8.41
CA PHE A 104 0.71 18.81 -7.01
C PHE A 104 -0.45 19.53 -6.31
N PRO A 105 -0.68 20.85 -6.48
CA PRO A 105 -1.86 21.51 -5.92
C PRO A 105 -3.18 20.90 -6.42
N GLY A 106 -3.27 20.56 -7.71
CA GLY A 106 -4.46 19.92 -8.29
C GLY A 106 -4.67 18.50 -7.76
N LEU A 107 -3.59 17.71 -7.67
CA LEU A 107 -3.62 16.38 -7.07
C LEU A 107 -4.02 16.42 -5.59
N LEU A 108 -3.51 17.41 -4.85
CA LEU A 108 -3.84 17.62 -3.45
C LEU A 108 -5.34 17.91 -3.30
N ALA A 109 -5.87 18.86 -4.07
CA ALA A 109 -7.30 19.17 -4.06
C ALA A 109 -8.14 17.93 -4.41
N TYR A 110 -7.76 17.20 -5.46
CA TYR A 110 -8.41 15.95 -5.84
C TYR A 110 -8.43 14.92 -4.70
N TRP A 111 -7.32 14.70 -4.01
CA TRP A 111 -7.25 13.76 -2.88
C TRP A 111 -8.16 14.19 -1.72
N PHE A 112 -8.14 15.47 -1.33
CA PHE A 112 -9.00 15.94 -0.24
C PHE A 112 -10.49 15.91 -0.61
N ILE A 113 -10.85 16.29 -1.84
CA ILE A 113 -12.24 16.24 -2.33
C ILE A 113 -12.73 14.78 -2.32
N THR A 114 -11.95 13.86 -2.87
CA THR A 114 -12.33 12.43 -2.92
C THR A 114 -12.27 11.74 -1.55
N ALA A 115 -11.47 12.25 -0.62
CA ALA A 115 -11.48 11.79 0.76
C ALA A 115 -12.72 12.27 1.52
N TYR A 116 -13.16 13.50 1.26
CA TYR A 116 -14.34 14.09 1.90
C TYR A 116 -15.65 13.54 1.33
N PHE A 117 -15.76 13.48 0.00
CA PHE A 117 -16.96 12.98 -0.67
C PHE A 117 -16.80 11.50 -1.02
N PRO A 118 -17.71 10.62 -0.60
CA PRO A 118 -17.68 9.19 -0.93
C PRO A 118 -18.03 8.91 -2.41
N ALA A 119 -17.88 9.88 -3.32
CA ALA A 119 -18.19 9.73 -4.74
C ALA A 119 -17.42 8.56 -5.37
N PHE A 120 -16.17 8.35 -4.96
CA PHE A 120 -15.36 7.22 -5.43
C PHE A 120 -15.87 5.87 -4.92
N ASP A 121 -16.38 5.85 -3.69
CA ASP A 121 -16.94 4.65 -3.08
C ASP A 121 -18.27 4.28 -3.69
N THR A 122 -19.12 5.27 -3.95
CA THR A 122 -20.37 5.09 -4.71
C THR A 122 -20.08 4.59 -6.11
N TRP A 123 -19.07 5.15 -6.79
CA TRP A 123 -18.73 4.75 -8.16
C TRP A 123 -18.10 3.36 -8.24
N THR A 124 -17.32 2.96 -7.24
CA THR A 124 -16.53 1.71 -7.30
C THR A 124 -16.97 0.64 -6.32
N GLU A 125 -18.12 0.84 -5.66
CA GLU A 125 -18.73 -0.04 -4.66
C GLU A 125 -17.75 -0.46 -3.54
N ALA A 126 -16.75 0.38 -3.27
CA ALA A 126 -15.60 -0.01 -2.45
C ALA A 126 -15.90 -0.07 -0.95
N GLN A 127 -17.03 0.50 -0.50
CA GLN A 127 -17.49 0.57 0.90
C GLN A 127 -16.39 0.95 1.93
N ARG A 128 -15.51 1.89 1.57
CA ARG A 128 -14.33 2.31 2.37
C ARG A 128 -14.64 3.49 3.28
N PHE A 129 -15.56 4.35 2.89
CA PHE A 129 -15.95 5.54 3.60
C PHE A 129 -16.55 5.13 4.93
N ARG A 130 -15.97 5.65 6.01
CA ARG A 130 -16.45 5.40 7.36
C ARG A 130 -17.14 6.67 7.84
N PRO A 131 -18.48 6.68 8.01
CA PRO A 131 -19.21 7.87 8.46
C PRO A 131 -18.69 8.44 9.79
N ARG A 132 -18.09 7.59 10.63
CA ARG A 132 -17.47 7.96 11.92
C ARG A 132 -16.15 8.73 11.80
N TYR A 133 -15.46 8.64 10.66
CA TYR A 133 -14.16 9.28 10.45
C TYR A 133 -14.21 10.17 9.20
N LEU A 134 -14.03 11.47 9.39
CA LEU A 134 -13.95 12.43 8.29
C LEU A 134 -12.72 12.14 7.42
N LEU A 135 -12.84 12.43 6.12
CA LEU A 135 -11.77 12.28 5.13
C LEU A 135 -11.24 10.83 4.96
N THR A 136 -12.14 9.84 5.07
CA THR A 136 -11.81 8.42 4.87
C THR A 136 -12.24 7.85 3.52
N GLY A 137 -12.94 8.61 2.69
CA GLY A 137 -13.17 8.20 1.31
C GLY A 137 -11.88 8.13 0.50
N GLY A 138 -12.01 7.71 -0.74
CA GLY A 138 -11.08 8.15 -1.77
C GLY A 138 -10.44 7.06 -2.61
N VAL A 139 -9.52 7.55 -3.42
CA VAL A 139 -8.96 6.92 -4.61
C VAL A 139 -7.88 5.88 -4.31
N TRP A 140 -7.59 5.69 -3.03
CA TRP A 140 -6.56 4.80 -2.53
C TRP A 140 -7.15 3.49 -2.03
N ASN A 141 -6.39 2.41 -2.16
CA ASN A 141 -6.90 1.08 -1.85
C ASN A 141 -7.26 0.89 -0.37
N ASN A 142 -6.47 1.50 0.51
CA ASN A 142 -6.72 1.56 1.93
C ASN A 142 -6.94 3.04 2.31
N ILE A 143 -7.89 3.31 3.20
CA ILE A 143 -8.10 4.64 3.86
C ILE A 143 -6.77 5.22 4.35
N ASN A 144 -5.89 4.31 4.74
CA ASN A 144 -4.58 4.53 5.31
C ASN A 144 -3.50 5.06 4.33
N ASP A 145 -3.70 4.91 3.02
CA ASP A 145 -2.61 5.10 2.04
C ASP A 145 -2.45 6.57 1.60
N MET A 146 -3.44 7.44 1.82
CA MET A 146 -3.36 8.85 1.40
C MET A 146 -2.31 9.64 2.19
N ALA A 147 -2.20 9.41 3.51
CA ALA A 147 -1.15 10.00 4.33
C ALA A 147 0.24 9.66 3.79
N THR A 148 0.44 8.38 3.47
CA THR A 148 1.66 7.87 2.86
C THR A 148 1.89 8.51 1.48
N ALA A 149 0.84 8.70 0.67
CA ALA A 149 0.96 9.35 -0.64
C ALA A 149 1.42 10.80 -0.51
N LEU A 150 0.94 11.52 0.51
CA LEU A 150 1.39 12.88 0.84
C LEU A 150 2.85 12.90 1.29
N VAL A 151 3.33 11.90 2.04
CA VAL A 151 4.77 11.76 2.34
C VAL A 151 5.57 11.65 1.04
N PHE A 152 5.21 10.73 0.15
CA PHE A 152 5.93 10.57 -1.13
C PHE A 152 5.84 11.80 -2.03
N ALA A 153 4.71 12.50 -2.03
CA ALA A 153 4.56 13.79 -2.71
C ALA A 153 5.56 14.84 -2.20
N ASN A 154 5.72 14.94 -0.87
CA ASN A 154 6.72 15.81 -0.25
C ASN A 154 8.14 15.41 -0.64
N LEU A 155 8.45 14.11 -0.65
CA LEU A 155 9.77 13.60 -1.03
C LEU A 155 10.11 13.90 -2.50
N ILE A 156 9.16 13.66 -3.41
CA ILE A 156 9.31 14.00 -4.84
C ILE A 156 9.55 15.51 -4.99
N TRP A 157 8.75 16.33 -4.31
CA TRP A 157 8.92 17.78 -4.34
C TRP A 157 10.31 18.20 -3.81
N LEU A 158 10.73 17.64 -2.66
CA LEU A 158 12.02 17.93 -2.05
C LEU A 158 13.18 17.57 -2.99
N LEU A 159 13.14 16.41 -3.64
CA LEU A 159 14.20 15.98 -4.56
C LEU A 159 14.29 16.90 -5.78
N CYS A 160 13.16 17.34 -6.32
CA CYS A 160 13.13 18.17 -7.53
C CYS A 160 13.39 19.67 -7.25
N ARG A 161 12.90 20.21 -6.13
CA ARG A 161 13.05 21.64 -5.78
C ARG A 161 14.17 21.93 -4.80
N ARG A 162 14.75 20.89 -4.22
CA ARG A 162 15.75 20.96 -3.13
C ARG A 162 15.26 21.71 -1.88
N ARG A 163 13.95 21.95 -1.78
CA ARG A 163 13.25 22.66 -0.70
C ARG A 163 11.96 21.94 -0.36
N LEU A 164 11.57 21.97 0.91
CA LEU A 164 10.31 21.36 1.36
C LEU A 164 9.12 22.23 0.96
N SER A 165 8.02 21.61 0.53
CA SER A 165 6.75 22.31 0.32
C SER A 165 5.98 22.37 1.63
N LEU A 166 5.84 23.56 2.22
CA LEU A 166 5.08 23.72 3.46
C LEU A 166 3.60 23.35 3.29
N LEU A 167 3.03 23.56 2.10
CA LEU A 167 1.65 23.17 1.81
C LEU A 167 1.48 21.65 1.83
N LEU A 168 2.33 20.92 1.10
CA LEU A 168 2.28 19.45 1.08
C LEU A 168 2.63 18.88 2.46
N PHE A 169 3.58 19.49 3.16
CA PHE A 169 3.98 19.07 4.50
C PHE A 169 2.84 19.27 5.50
N GLY A 170 2.23 20.45 5.52
CA GLY A 170 1.08 20.76 6.38
C GLY A 170 -0.11 19.87 6.11
N ALA A 171 -0.42 19.59 4.84
CA ALA A 171 -1.47 18.65 4.47
C ALA A 171 -1.17 17.21 4.93
N CYS A 172 0.08 16.76 4.78
CA CYS A 172 0.54 15.47 5.28
C CYS A 172 0.40 15.38 6.81
N TRP A 173 0.86 16.41 7.52
CA TRP A 173 0.81 16.48 8.98
C TRP A 173 -0.63 16.50 9.50
N PHE A 174 -1.48 17.36 8.93
CA PHE A 174 -2.90 17.45 9.23
C PHE A 174 -3.58 16.07 9.06
N TYR A 175 -3.41 15.45 7.90
CA TYR A 175 -4.10 14.21 7.59
C TYR A 175 -3.59 13.03 8.43
N ALA A 176 -2.27 12.98 8.68
CA ALA A 176 -1.69 11.96 9.55
C ALA A 176 -2.18 12.09 11.00
N LEU A 177 -2.30 13.31 11.53
CA LEU A 177 -2.87 13.54 12.86
C LEU A 177 -4.36 13.19 12.91
N LEU A 178 -5.13 13.65 11.93
CA LEU A 178 -6.58 13.45 11.87
C LEU A 178 -6.95 11.96 11.94
N LEU A 179 -6.22 11.12 11.21
CA LEU A 179 -6.48 9.68 11.13
C LEU A 179 -5.53 8.83 11.99
N ASN A 180 -4.85 9.43 12.97
CA ASN A 180 -3.94 8.76 13.89
C ASN A 180 -2.90 7.84 13.20
N ARG A 181 -2.30 8.34 12.11
CA ARG A 181 -1.36 7.62 11.25
C ARG A 181 0.07 7.72 11.78
N ARG A 182 0.38 6.92 12.81
CA ARG A 182 1.67 6.97 13.53
C ARG A 182 2.92 6.87 12.66
N ALA A 183 2.96 5.92 11.72
CA ALA A 183 4.13 5.73 10.85
C ALA A 183 4.33 6.90 9.88
N ASP A 184 3.25 7.41 9.27
CA ASP A 184 3.30 8.58 8.38
C ASP A 184 3.66 9.86 9.16
N MET A 185 3.14 10.01 10.38
CA MET A 185 3.49 11.11 11.29
C MET A 185 4.96 11.06 11.69
N ALA A 186 5.50 9.87 12.03
CA ALA A 186 6.91 9.69 12.31
C ALA A 186 7.78 10.02 11.10
N ALA A 187 7.37 9.58 9.90
CA ALA A 187 8.06 9.90 8.66
C ALA A 187 8.07 11.42 8.38
N ALA A 188 6.93 12.09 8.56
CA ALA A 188 6.83 13.54 8.43
C ALA A 188 7.67 14.28 9.48
N LEU A 189 7.67 13.82 10.74
CA LEU A 189 8.49 14.40 11.80
C LEU A 189 9.98 14.30 11.47
N VAL A 190 10.45 13.10 11.09
CA VAL A 190 11.83 12.89 10.67
C VAL A 190 12.16 13.78 9.47
N LEU A 191 11.32 13.80 8.43
CA LEU A 191 11.52 14.69 7.28
C LEU A 191 11.69 16.16 7.70
N GLY A 192 10.80 16.65 8.55
CA GLY A 192 10.82 18.03 9.05
C GLY A 192 12.08 18.36 9.84
N ILE A 193 12.46 17.52 10.81
CA ILE A 193 13.66 17.72 11.63
C ILE A 193 14.90 17.70 10.74
N MET A 194 15.06 16.66 9.92
CA MET A 194 16.24 16.51 9.06
C MET A 194 16.33 17.67 8.04
N TYR A 195 15.18 18.15 7.55
CA TYR A 195 15.13 19.34 6.69
C TYR A 195 15.64 20.59 7.44
N LEU A 196 15.10 20.89 8.62
CA LEU A 196 15.46 22.07 9.41
C LEU A 196 16.92 22.07 9.89
N VAL A 197 17.48 20.90 10.16
CA VAL A 197 18.85 20.75 10.68
C VAL A 197 19.87 20.77 9.53
N TRP A 198 19.61 20.05 8.43
CA TRP A 198 20.63 19.79 7.41
C TRP A 198 20.34 20.33 6.01
N LEU A 199 19.09 20.67 5.68
CA LEU A 199 18.70 21.00 4.30
C LEU A 199 18.15 22.41 4.10
N VAL A 200 17.90 23.16 5.18
CA VAL A 200 17.49 24.57 5.10
C VAL A 200 18.66 25.41 4.58
N ASP A 201 18.43 26.03 3.43
CA ASP A 201 19.32 27.03 2.84
C ASP A 201 18.77 28.45 3.14
N GLY A 202 19.62 29.38 3.59
CA GLY A 202 19.24 30.77 3.87
C GLY A 202 18.94 31.08 5.35
N ASP A 203 18.02 32.02 5.59
CA ASP A 203 17.63 32.46 6.94
C ASP A 203 16.90 31.33 7.70
N ARG A 204 17.68 30.64 8.55
CA ARG A 204 17.23 29.50 9.32
C ARG A 204 16.11 29.85 10.29
N LEU A 205 16.12 31.05 10.89
CA LEU A 205 15.10 31.41 11.88
C LEU A 205 13.75 31.58 11.20
N ARG A 206 13.70 32.33 10.10
CA ARG A 206 12.46 32.54 9.34
C ARG A 206 11.86 31.23 8.82
N GLU A 207 12.68 30.34 8.25
CA GLU A 207 12.19 29.06 7.75
C GLU A 207 11.73 28.13 8.88
N ARG A 208 12.40 28.14 10.04
CA ARG A 208 11.95 27.43 11.24
C ARG A 208 10.61 27.95 11.74
N LEU A 209 10.41 29.27 11.78
CA LEU A 209 9.14 29.88 12.20
C LEU A 209 7.99 29.52 11.26
N LYS A 210 8.21 29.56 9.94
CA LYS A 210 7.20 29.12 8.96
C LYS A 210 6.86 27.65 9.12
N PHE A 211 7.86 26.80 9.31
CA PHE A 211 7.66 25.37 9.54
C PHE A 211 6.85 25.14 10.82
N LEU A 212 7.24 25.78 11.93
CA LEU A 212 6.53 25.68 13.20
C LEU A 212 5.07 26.16 13.06
N ALA A 213 4.85 27.30 12.41
CA ALA A 213 3.52 27.82 12.13
C ALA A 213 2.69 26.82 11.31
N THR A 214 3.30 26.16 10.32
CA THR A 214 2.64 25.12 9.51
C THR A 214 2.21 23.94 10.38
N CYS A 215 3.08 23.43 11.25
CA CYS A 215 2.75 22.34 12.19
C CYS A 215 1.63 22.75 13.15
N VAL A 216 1.72 23.96 13.73
CA VAL A 216 0.73 24.47 14.69
C VAL A 216 -0.63 24.61 14.01
N LEU A 217 -0.70 25.28 12.86
CA LEU A 217 -1.96 25.46 12.13
C LEU A 217 -2.57 24.13 11.69
N ALA A 218 -1.76 23.21 11.16
CA ALA A 218 -2.24 21.88 10.77
C ALA A 218 -2.74 21.07 11.98
N THR A 219 -2.08 21.19 13.14
CA THR A 219 -2.50 20.51 14.37
C THR A 219 -3.80 21.11 14.90
N LEU A 220 -3.91 22.44 14.98
CA LEU A 220 -5.13 23.15 15.40
C LEU A 220 -6.32 22.86 14.48
N ALA A 221 -6.08 22.66 13.18
CA ALA A 221 -7.12 22.26 12.25
C ALA A 221 -7.54 20.79 12.42
N ALA A 222 -6.60 19.89 12.78
CA ALA A 222 -6.87 18.45 12.92
C ALA A 222 -7.59 18.09 14.22
N LEU A 223 -7.17 18.68 15.36
CA LEU A 223 -7.70 18.38 16.69
C LEU A 223 -9.24 18.40 16.81
N PRO A 224 -9.97 19.44 16.35
CA PRO A 224 -11.43 19.47 16.47
C PRO A 224 -12.15 18.43 15.61
N LEU A 225 -11.45 17.80 14.66
CA LEU A 225 -12.00 16.82 13.73
C LEU A 225 -11.67 15.37 14.13
N GLN A 226 -10.88 15.16 15.20
CA GLN A 226 -10.55 13.83 15.70
C GLN A 226 -11.76 13.21 16.40
N SER A 227 -12.12 11.99 15.99
CA SER A 227 -13.19 11.20 16.62
C SER A 227 -12.69 10.22 17.69
N GLU A 228 -11.38 10.07 17.84
CA GLU A 228 -10.72 9.18 18.79
C GLU A 228 -9.49 9.84 19.41
N PRO A 229 -9.10 9.46 20.65
CA PRO A 229 -7.90 9.98 21.28
C PRO A 229 -6.64 9.62 20.48
N LEU A 230 -5.67 10.54 20.47
CA LEU A 230 -4.40 10.33 19.79
C LEU A 230 -3.53 9.32 20.58
N HIS A 231 -3.35 8.14 20.02
CA HIS A 231 -2.43 7.14 20.58
C HIS A 231 -1.03 7.32 19.98
N LEU A 232 -0.10 7.91 20.73
CA LEU A 232 1.29 8.09 20.27
C LEU A 232 2.08 6.78 20.27
N VAL A 233 1.77 5.89 21.20
CA VAL A 233 2.38 4.56 21.33
C VAL A 233 1.27 3.58 21.69
N SER A 234 1.18 2.46 20.98
CA SER A 234 0.45 1.27 21.44
C SER A 234 1.24 0.06 20.99
N LEU A 235 1.52 -0.84 21.93
CA LEU A 235 2.25 -2.07 21.68
C LEU A 235 1.32 -3.24 22.03
N PRO A 236 1.01 -4.13 21.07
CA PRO A 236 0.18 -5.28 21.40
C PRO A 236 0.90 -6.18 22.38
N THR A 237 0.15 -6.84 23.26
CA THR A 237 0.72 -7.82 24.19
C THR A 237 0.94 -9.13 23.45
N ILE A 238 2.18 -9.63 23.47
CA ILE A 238 2.60 -10.85 22.79
C ILE A 238 2.89 -11.92 23.85
N GLN A 239 2.17 -13.04 23.79
CA GLN A 239 2.34 -14.18 24.70
C GLN A 239 2.59 -15.45 23.88
N ALA A 240 3.54 -16.29 24.29
CA ALA A 240 3.73 -17.59 23.67
C ALA A 240 2.46 -18.44 23.89
N THR A 241 1.94 -19.03 22.82
CA THR A 241 0.85 -20.02 22.96
C THR A 241 1.48 -21.26 23.58
N ALA A 242 0.95 -21.73 24.71
CA ALA A 242 1.40 -23.00 25.29
C ALA A 242 1.32 -24.11 24.21
N PRO A 243 2.30 -25.03 24.15
CA PRO A 243 2.18 -26.17 23.24
C PRO A 243 0.85 -26.89 23.53
N PRO A 244 0.15 -27.39 22.50
CA PRO A 244 -1.08 -28.14 22.72
C PRO A 244 -0.78 -29.23 23.75
N ALA A 245 -1.59 -29.28 24.82
CA ALA A 245 -1.45 -30.32 25.83
C ALA A 245 -1.49 -31.66 25.10
N VAL A 246 -0.40 -32.41 25.16
CA VAL A 246 -0.37 -33.78 24.67
C VAL A 246 -1.47 -34.50 25.45
N PRO A 247 -2.51 -35.06 24.79
CA PRO A 247 -3.48 -35.85 25.53
C PRO A 247 -2.70 -37.00 26.17
N SER A 248 -2.65 -37.01 27.50
CA SER A 248 -2.03 -38.11 28.23
C SER A 248 -2.64 -39.42 27.73
N PRO A 249 -1.83 -40.39 27.25
CA PRO A 249 -2.33 -41.71 26.89
C PRO A 249 -2.74 -42.40 28.20
N GLY A 250 -4.00 -42.23 28.60
CA GLY A 250 -4.49 -42.80 29.86
C GLY A 250 -5.78 -42.20 30.43
N GLY A 251 -6.36 -41.16 29.83
CA GLY A 251 -7.66 -40.62 30.27
C GLY A 251 -8.83 -41.31 29.58
N ILE A 252 -9.47 -42.27 30.25
CA ILE A 252 -10.80 -42.78 29.88
C ILE A 252 -11.76 -41.58 29.79
N PRO A 253 -12.51 -41.36 28.69
CA PRO A 253 -13.46 -40.26 28.62
C PRO A 253 -14.62 -40.54 29.59
N PRO A 254 -15.02 -39.59 30.46
CA PRO A 254 -16.27 -39.73 31.18
C PRO A 254 -17.43 -39.60 30.18
N THR A 255 -18.23 -40.66 30.06
CA THR A 255 -19.56 -40.62 29.47
C THR A 255 -20.44 -39.66 30.27
N HIS A 256 -20.47 -38.40 29.88
CA HIS A 256 -21.52 -37.48 30.31
C HIS A 256 -22.69 -37.54 29.32
N VAL A 257 -23.75 -38.17 29.78
CA VAL A 257 -25.11 -38.07 29.23
C VAL A 257 -25.50 -36.59 29.21
N ALA A 258 -25.85 -36.07 28.04
CA ALA A 258 -26.36 -34.70 27.88
C ALA A 258 -27.82 -34.62 28.36
N PRO A 259 -28.19 -33.69 29.26
CA PRO A 259 -29.58 -33.26 29.42
C PRO A 259 -29.97 -32.25 28.32
N PRO A 260 -31.27 -32.10 28.02
CA PRO A 260 -31.73 -31.28 26.89
C PRO A 260 -31.47 -29.79 27.13
N VAL A 261 -30.92 -29.12 26.11
CA VAL A 261 -30.70 -27.67 26.12
C VAL A 261 -32.03 -26.96 25.86
N MET A 262 -32.55 -26.33 26.90
CA MET A 262 -33.62 -25.34 26.82
C MET A 262 -33.01 -24.04 26.26
N ALA A 263 -33.56 -23.53 25.16
CA ALA A 263 -33.13 -22.28 24.54
C ALA A 263 -33.39 -21.10 25.49
N ALA A 264 -32.32 -20.44 25.95
CA ALA A 264 -32.38 -19.16 26.65
C ALA A 264 -31.90 -18.05 25.69
N GLN A 265 -32.80 -17.10 25.43
CA GLN A 265 -32.59 -15.90 24.63
C GLN A 265 -31.47 -15.02 25.23
N PRO A 266 -30.61 -14.38 24.40
CA PRO A 266 -29.83 -13.24 24.86
C PRO A 266 -30.69 -11.98 24.93
N ALA A 267 -30.60 -11.29 26.06
CA ALA A 267 -31.31 -10.05 26.37
C ALA A 267 -30.90 -8.89 25.43
N MET A 268 -31.89 -8.08 25.09
CA MET A 268 -31.76 -6.80 24.38
C MET A 268 -31.06 -5.76 25.24
N THR A 269 -30.16 -4.97 24.64
CA THR A 269 -29.86 -3.61 25.12
C THR A 269 -29.57 -2.70 23.92
N GLU A 270 -30.64 -2.00 23.53
CA GLU A 270 -30.75 -0.64 22.95
C GLU A 270 -29.79 -0.19 21.82
N THR A 271 -30.33 -0.26 20.60
CA THR A 271 -29.91 0.52 19.42
C THR A 271 -30.70 1.85 19.38
N PRO A 272 -30.08 3.02 19.17
CA PRO A 272 -30.84 4.25 18.88
C PRO A 272 -31.36 4.25 17.42
N PRO A 273 -32.50 4.91 17.14
CA PRO A 273 -33.22 4.74 15.89
C PRO A 273 -32.55 5.48 14.72
N ALA A 274 -32.65 4.89 13.52
CA ALA A 274 -32.32 5.55 12.27
C ALA A 274 -33.36 6.65 11.94
N PRO A 275 -32.97 7.83 11.45
CA PRO A 275 -33.92 8.74 10.83
C PRO A 275 -34.20 8.27 9.41
N ALA A 276 -35.45 7.91 9.17
CA ALA A 276 -36.03 7.80 7.84
C ALA A 276 -36.26 9.19 7.25
N SER A 277 -35.81 9.42 6.02
CA SER A 277 -36.40 10.39 5.09
C SER A 277 -36.08 9.90 3.68
N GLY A 278 -37.11 9.37 3.03
CA GLY A 278 -37.05 8.84 1.66
C GLY A 278 -37.31 9.88 0.58
N ILE A 279 -37.06 9.47 -0.66
CA ILE A 279 -37.80 9.62 -1.93
C ILE A 279 -37.10 8.54 -2.79
N GLY A 280 -37.68 7.45 -3.27
CA GLY A 280 -38.99 7.22 -3.87
C GLY A 280 -38.73 6.54 -5.22
N GLN A 281 -38.94 5.22 -5.31
CA GLN A 281 -39.22 4.53 -6.58
C GLN A 281 -39.87 3.18 -6.28
N THR A 282 -41.11 3.08 -6.73
CA THR A 282 -42.05 1.96 -6.60
C THR A 282 -41.72 0.88 -7.62
N GLN A 283 -41.71 -0.39 -7.19
CA GLN A 283 -41.73 -1.55 -8.08
C GLN A 283 -42.91 -2.45 -7.66
N PRO A 284 -43.84 -2.82 -8.57
CA PRO A 284 -45.00 -3.63 -8.21
C PRO A 284 -44.64 -5.12 -8.06
N PRO A 285 -45.39 -5.91 -7.25
CA PRO A 285 -45.06 -7.28 -6.92
C PRO A 285 -45.36 -8.26 -8.07
N ALA A 286 -44.47 -9.23 -8.28
CA ALA A 286 -44.68 -10.38 -9.18
C ALA A 286 -45.54 -11.47 -8.51
N PRO A 287 -46.40 -12.19 -9.25
CA PRO A 287 -47.29 -13.18 -8.68
C PRO A 287 -46.60 -14.52 -8.41
N THR A 288 -46.93 -15.11 -7.26
CA THR A 288 -46.53 -16.45 -6.80
C THR A 288 -47.14 -17.54 -7.68
N LEU A 289 -46.32 -18.36 -8.34
CA LEU A 289 -46.75 -19.62 -8.96
C LEU A 289 -46.12 -20.81 -8.21
N ALA A 290 -46.98 -21.75 -7.80
CA ALA A 290 -46.63 -22.99 -7.13
C ALA A 290 -45.87 -23.96 -8.06
N PRO A 291 -45.06 -24.90 -7.52
CA PRO A 291 -44.26 -25.82 -8.33
C PRO A 291 -45.09 -27.03 -8.81
N PRO A 292 -44.87 -27.57 -10.03
CA PRO A 292 -45.44 -28.85 -10.44
C PRO A 292 -44.52 -30.04 -10.07
N PRO A 293 -45.06 -31.27 -10.02
CA PRO A 293 -44.41 -32.44 -9.43
C PRO A 293 -43.50 -33.19 -10.41
N GLY A 294 -42.62 -34.03 -9.84
CA GLY A 294 -41.40 -34.53 -10.45
C GLY A 294 -41.52 -35.49 -11.63
N ALA A 295 -40.45 -35.53 -12.43
CA ALA A 295 -40.08 -36.63 -13.31
C ALA A 295 -38.57 -36.56 -13.64
N GLY A 296 -37.88 -37.70 -13.49
CA GLY A 296 -36.72 -38.05 -14.32
C GLY A 296 -35.33 -37.55 -13.88
N THR A 297 -34.64 -38.39 -13.13
CA THR A 297 -33.18 -38.38 -12.94
C THR A 297 -32.42 -38.52 -14.27
N HIS A 298 -31.73 -37.47 -14.70
CA HIS A 298 -30.54 -37.57 -15.55
C HIS A 298 -29.40 -36.78 -14.89
N VAL A 299 -28.52 -37.51 -14.21
CA VAL A 299 -27.25 -37.01 -13.69
C VAL A 299 -26.31 -36.80 -14.88
N ALA A 300 -26.06 -35.55 -15.24
CA ALA A 300 -24.93 -35.20 -16.10
C ALA A 300 -23.62 -35.52 -15.34
N PRO A 301 -22.62 -36.14 -15.97
CA PRO A 301 -21.36 -36.42 -15.29
C PRO A 301 -20.71 -35.10 -14.85
N ALA A 302 -20.29 -35.07 -13.58
CA ALA A 302 -19.56 -33.96 -12.98
C ALA A 302 -18.33 -33.61 -13.84
N PRO A 303 -17.99 -32.31 -14.00
CA PRO A 303 -16.69 -31.93 -14.50
C PRO A 303 -15.62 -32.57 -13.60
N LEU A 304 -14.62 -33.21 -14.21
CA LEU A 304 -13.44 -33.69 -13.50
C LEU A 304 -12.88 -32.56 -12.62
N PRO A 305 -12.50 -32.85 -11.36
CA PRO A 305 -11.88 -31.83 -10.52
C PRO A 305 -10.58 -31.39 -11.18
N GLU A 306 -10.51 -30.13 -11.60
CA GLU A 306 -9.23 -29.47 -11.84
C GLU A 306 -8.40 -29.66 -10.56
N THR A 307 -7.24 -30.31 -10.71
CA THR A 307 -6.25 -30.42 -9.65
C THR A 307 -5.65 -29.03 -9.42
N HIS A 308 -6.41 -28.14 -8.79
CA HIS A 308 -5.82 -27.00 -8.09
C HIS A 308 -5.04 -27.59 -6.92
N HIS A 309 -3.72 -27.61 -7.05
CA HIS A 309 -2.84 -27.83 -5.90
C HIS A 309 -3.34 -26.94 -4.77
N ALA A 310 -3.78 -27.56 -3.67
CA ALA A 310 -4.18 -26.83 -2.49
C ALA A 310 -3.01 -25.89 -2.10
N PRO A 311 -3.27 -24.60 -1.85
CA PRO A 311 -2.21 -23.69 -1.44
C PRO A 311 -1.55 -24.24 -0.16
N PRO A 312 -0.22 -24.10 -0.02
CA PRO A 312 0.50 -24.63 1.13
C PRO A 312 -0.12 -24.12 2.44
N PRO A 313 -0.15 -24.92 3.51
CA PRO A 313 -0.71 -24.52 4.79
C PRO A 313 -0.04 -23.23 5.27
N ALA A 314 -0.83 -22.27 5.74
CA ALA A 314 -0.31 -20.99 6.19
C ALA A 314 0.59 -21.18 7.43
N PRO A 315 1.73 -20.47 7.52
CA PRO A 315 2.55 -20.47 8.70
C PRO A 315 1.75 -19.89 9.88
N THR A 316 1.70 -20.62 10.98
CA THR A 316 1.14 -20.15 12.24
C THR A 316 2.25 -19.98 13.25
N ALA A 317 2.61 -18.74 13.56
CA ALA A 317 3.41 -18.47 14.75
C ALA A 317 2.62 -18.95 15.99
N ASN A 318 3.28 -19.73 16.86
CA ASN A 318 2.73 -20.22 18.14
C ASN A 318 2.69 -19.09 19.17
N VAL A 319 1.98 -18.00 18.84
CA VAL A 319 1.94 -16.77 19.62
C VAL A 319 0.51 -16.24 19.67
N SER A 320 0.03 -15.93 20.88
CA SER A 320 -1.20 -15.18 21.13
C SER A 320 -0.88 -13.68 21.16
N ILE A 321 -1.61 -12.88 20.38
CA ILE A 321 -1.45 -11.42 20.33
C ILE A 321 -2.76 -10.77 20.73
N LYS A 322 -2.73 -9.95 21.79
CA LYS A 322 -3.88 -9.19 22.27
C LYS A 322 -3.68 -7.69 21.99
N ALA A 323 -4.71 -7.06 21.45
CA ALA A 323 -4.76 -5.61 21.29
C ALA A 323 -4.72 -4.93 22.68
N GLN A 324 -4.02 -3.80 22.76
CA GLN A 324 -4.10 -2.89 23.90
C GLN A 324 -4.88 -1.64 23.48
N ASP A 325 -5.70 -1.11 24.37
CA ASP A 325 -6.48 0.13 24.18
C ASP A 325 -7.33 0.16 22.91
N GLY A 326 -7.81 -1.01 22.45
CA GLY A 326 -8.60 -1.12 21.21
C GLY A 326 -7.81 -1.04 19.90
N ASP A 327 -6.47 -1.01 19.94
CA ASP A 327 -5.62 -0.98 18.73
C ASP A 327 -5.46 -2.37 18.08
N GLU A 328 -6.55 -2.86 17.51
CA GLU A 328 -6.58 -4.12 16.75
C GLU A 328 -5.66 -4.08 15.52
N SER A 329 -5.48 -2.90 14.92
CA SER A 329 -4.61 -2.70 13.75
C SER A 329 -3.17 -3.10 14.06
N SER A 330 -2.61 -2.63 15.17
CA SER A 330 -1.25 -3.03 15.59
C SER A 330 -1.17 -4.52 15.91
N ALA A 331 -2.19 -5.10 16.55
CA ALA A 331 -2.22 -6.51 16.87
C ALA A 331 -2.23 -7.39 15.60
N PHE A 332 -3.04 -7.05 14.60
CA PHE A 332 -3.08 -7.76 13.32
C PHE A 332 -1.75 -7.64 12.57
N ARG A 333 -1.15 -6.44 12.52
CA ARG A 333 0.15 -6.23 11.87
C ARG A 333 1.26 -7.02 12.56
N ALA A 334 1.28 -7.03 13.89
CA ALA A 334 2.23 -7.82 14.67
C ALA A 334 2.07 -9.33 14.38
N ARG A 335 0.82 -9.82 14.29
CA ARG A 335 0.55 -11.23 13.96
C ARG A 335 1.07 -11.60 12.58
N LEU A 336 0.70 -10.83 11.56
CA LEU A 336 1.15 -11.05 10.19
C LEU A 336 2.68 -10.99 10.08
N THR A 337 3.32 -10.05 10.79
CA THR A 337 4.79 -9.95 10.82
C THR A 337 5.43 -11.19 11.45
N MET A 338 4.86 -11.73 12.53
CA MET A 338 5.36 -12.97 13.15
C MET A 338 5.20 -14.19 12.24
N ASP A 339 4.05 -14.31 11.57
CA ASP A 339 3.82 -15.39 10.59
C ASP A 339 4.79 -15.29 9.41
N MET A 340 5.08 -14.06 8.93
CA MET A 340 6.14 -13.81 7.95
C MET A 340 7.53 -14.19 8.47
N VAL A 341 7.89 -13.84 9.70
CA VAL A 341 9.20 -14.20 10.28
C VAL A 341 9.35 -15.72 10.43
N ALA A 342 8.26 -16.44 10.76
CA ALA A 342 8.27 -17.89 10.81
C ALA A 342 8.55 -18.50 9.43
N GLU A 343 7.86 -18.01 8.38
CA GLU A 343 8.12 -18.41 7.00
C GLU A 343 9.57 -18.12 6.60
N TRP A 344 10.05 -16.91 6.90
CA TRP A 344 11.41 -16.47 6.60
C TRP A 344 12.47 -17.41 7.17
N ARG A 345 12.30 -17.87 8.41
CA ARG A 345 13.23 -18.82 9.06
C ARG A 345 13.22 -20.20 8.43
N ALA A 346 12.11 -20.60 7.81
CA ALA A 346 11.97 -21.89 7.14
C ALA A 346 12.49 -21.88 5.69
N MET A 347 12.80 -20.71 5.12
CA MET A 347 13.19 -20.61 3.72
C MET A 347 14.54 -21.25 3.41
N PRO A 348 14.62 -22.12 2.38
CA PRO A 348 15.88 -22.58 1.81
C PRO A 348 16.77 -21.42 1.37
N TRP A 349 18.09 -21.55 1.55
CA TRP A 349 19.07 -20.49 1.27
C TRP A 349 18.95 -19.83 -0.11
N TRP A 350 18.54 -20.57 -1.15
CA TRP A 350 18.41 -20.03 -2.50
C TRP A 350 17.23 -19.06 -2.61
N GLN A 351 16.13 -19.30 -1.89
CA GLN A 351 14.98 -18.38 -1.81
C GLN A 351 15.33 -17.09 -1.06
N TRP A 352 16.36 -17.08 -0.22
CA TRP A 352 16.87 -15.83 0.33
C TRP A 352 17.49 -14.95 -0.74
N LEU A 353 18.17 -15.55 -1.72
CA LEU A 353 18.81 -14.83 -2.82
C LEU A 353 17.77 -14.34 -3.85
N THR A 354 16.82 -15.20 -4.21
CA THR A 354 15.87 -14.97 -5.31
C THR A 354 14.47 -14.54 -4.86
N GLY A 355 14.20 -14.55 -3.56
CA GLY A 355 12.84 -14.48 -3.03
C GLY A 355 12.13 -15.83 -3.10
N LEU A 356 11.08 -15.96 -2.28
CA LEU A 356 10.11 -17.05 -2.36
C LEU A 356 9.40 -17.03 -3.71
N GLY A 357 8.91 -15.85 -4.10
CA GLY A 357 8.23 -15.61 -5.37
C GLY A 357 7.05 -14.66 -5.22
N ALA A 358 6.69 -13.97 -6.30
CA ALA A 358 5.49 -13.15 -6.33
C ALA A 358 4.25 -13.99 -5.96
N GLY A 359 3.42 -13.50 -5.03
CA GLY A 359 2.16 -14.18 -4.64
C GLY A 359 2.30 -15.57 -3.97
N GLN A 360 3.52 -16.01 -3.63
CA GLN A 360 3.76 -17.30 -2.97
C GLN A 360 3.64 -17.22 -1.44
N LEU A 361 3.83 -16.04 -0.86
CA LEU A 361 3.64 -15.82 0.57
C LEU A 361 2.16 -15.99 0.93
N ASN A 362 1.84 -16.99 1.75
CA ASN A 362 0.46 -17.35 2.10
C ASN A 362 0.12 -16.99 3.55
N LEU A 363 -0.33 -15.76 3.81
CA LEU A 363 -0.76 -15.33 5.14
C LEU A 363 -2.28 -15.38 5.28
N ILE A 364 -2.78 -15.70 6.48
CA ILE A 364 -4.22 -15.70 6.80
C ILE A 364 -4.56 -14.45 7.59
N TRP A 365 -5.72 -13.82 7.29
CA TRP A 365 -6.18 -12.67 8.06
C TRP A 365 -6.56 -13.06 9.49
N PRO A 366 -5.98 -12.42 10.53
CA PRO A 366 -6.24 -12.84 11.91
C PRO A 366 -7.71 -12.65 12.35
N GLY A 367 -8.39 -11.61 11.85
CA GLY A 367 -9.75 -11.27 12.29
C GLY A 367 -10.85 -12.16 11.70
N ASN A 368 -10.83 -12.38 10.38
CA ASN A 368 -11.89 -13.12 9.67
C ASN A 368 -11.42 -14.46 9.08
N LYS A 369 -10.17 -14.84 9.33
CA LYS A 369 -9.54 -16.07 8.79
C LYS A 369 -9.59 -16.19 7.27
N ALA A 370 -9.73 -15.05 6.56
CA ALA A 370 -9.72 -15.07 5.11
C ALA A 370 -8.36 -15.63 4.61
N PRO A 371 -8.37 -16.44 3.54
CA PRO A 371 -7.23 -17.25 3.09
C PRO A 371 -6.06 -16.44 2.51
N TRP A 372 -6.16 -15.11 2.53
CA TRP A 372 -5.09 -14.23 2.08
C TRP A 372 -5.12 -12.91 2.83
N ALA A 373 -4.02 -12.60 3.51
CA ALA A 373 -3.73 -11.29 4.09
C ALA A 373 -2.56 -10.64 3.36
N SER A 374 -2.74 -9.38 2.97
CA SER A 374 -1.61 -8.56 2.49
C SER A 374 -0.55 -8.50 3.60
N PRO A 375 0.74 -8.73 3.29
CA PRO A 375 1.80 -8.63 4.28
C PRO A 375 1.98 -7.17 4.74
N HIS A 376 1.58 -6.86 5.98
CA HIS A 376 1.62 -5.50 6.53
C HIS A 376 3.01 -5.06 7.02
N PHE A 377 4.06 -5.48 6.30
CA PHE A 377 5.43 -5.06 6.53
C PHE A 377 6.19 -5.10 5.19
N PHE A 378 6.10 -3.98 4.46
CA PHE A 378 6.57 -3.88 3.07
C PHE A 378 8.01 -4.34 2.85
N TRP A 379 8.92 -4.04 3.78
CA TRP A 379 10.34 -4.39 3.63
C TRP A 379 10.56 -5.91 3.59
N LEU A 380 9.81 -6.65 4.40
CA LEU A 380 9.86 -8.11 4.41
C LEU A 380 9.02 -8.70 3.27
N GLU A 381 7.92 -8.07 2.88
CA GLU A 381 7.17 -8.42 1.66
C GLU A 381 8.08 -8.38 0.42
N MET A 382 8.83 -7.28 0.23
CA MET A 382 9.75 -7.17 -0.90
C MET A 382 10.87 -8.20 -0.85
N PHE A 383 11.35 -8.56 0.34
CA PHE A 383 12.29 -9.66 0.48
C PHE A 383 11.70 -10.99 -0.01
N PHE A 384 10.44 -11.29 0.28
CA PHE A 384 9.79 -12.49 -0.25
C PHE A 384 9.59 -12.44 -1.77
N HIS A 385 9.37 -11.26 -2.34
CA HIS A 385 9.17 -11.12 -3.78
C HIS A 385 10.46 -11.14 -4.59
N VAL A 386 11.53 -10.53 -4.11
CA VAL A 386 12.76 -10.34 -4.92
C VAL A 386 14.06 -10.69 -4.19
N GLY A 387 13.97 -11.26 -2.98
CA GLY A 387 15.10 -11.71 -2.19
C GLY A 387 16.03 -10.57 -1.75
N LEU A 388 17.30 -10.94 -1.55
CA LEU A 388 18.38 -10.01 -1.22
C LEU A 388 18.58 -8.91 -2.27
N GLY A 389 18.14 -9.12 -3.52
CA GLY A 389 18.18 -8.12 -4.58
C GLY A 389 17.54 -6.79 -4.17
N TRP A 390 16.47 -6.82 -3.36
CA TRP A 390 15.84 -5.61 -2.83
C TRP A 390 16.79 -4.79 -1.96
N PHE A 391 17.39 -5.44 -0.96
CA PHE A 391 18.28 -4.78 -0.01
C PHE A 391 19.58 -4.33 -0.67
N LEU A 392 20.07 -5.08 -1.67
CA LEU A 392 21.21 -4.66 -2.49
C LEU A 392 20.89 -3.38 -3.28
N LEU A 393 19.69 -3.27 -3.86
CA LEU A 393 19.25 -2.05 -4.54
C LEU A 393 19.19 -0.85 -3.57
N LEU A 394 18.57 -1.03 -2.40
CA LEU A 394 18.47 0.02 -1.38
C LEU A 394 19.85 0.44 -0.87
N GLY A 395 20.74 -0.52 -0.60
CA GLY A 395 22.11 -0.28 -0.18
C GLY A 395 22.92 0.47 -1.25
N TRP A 396 22.78 0.07 -2.51
CA TRP A 396 23.38 0.77 -3.65
C TRP A 396 22.88 2.21 -3.77
N LEU A 397 21.57 2.43 -3.62
CA LEU A 397 20.99 3.78 -3.61
C LEU A 397 21.55 4.61 -2.45
N MET A 398 21.50 4.10 -1.21
CA MET A 398 22.05 4.78 -0.03
C MET A 398 23.51 5.18 -0.22
N TRP A 399 24.32 4.30 -0.80
CA TRP A 399 25.72 4.58 -1.11
C TRP A 399 25.89 5.73 -2.11
N ARG A 400 25.11 5.71 -3.20
CA ARG A 400 25.29 6.61 -4.35
C ARG A 400 24.60 7.96 -4.21
N LEU A 401 23.56 8.08 -3.40
CA LEU A 401 22.76 9.29 -3.25
C LEU A 401 23.48 10.37 -2.43
N ASP A 402 23.12 11.64 -2.70
CA ASP A 402 23.48 12.76 -1.84
C ASP A 402 22.68 12.74 -0.53
N TRP A 403 22.98 13.66 0.40
CA TRP A 403 22.30 13.70 1.70
C TRP A 403 20.78 13.86 1.60
N ARG A 404 20.30 14.65 0.63
CA ARG A 404 18.87 14.82 0.36
C ARG A 404 18.23 13.49 -0.09
N GLY A 405 18.88 12.77 -0.99
CA GLY A 405 18.44 11.44 -1.41
C GLY A 405 18.44 10.42 -0.26
N ARG A 406 19.47 10.40 0.58
CA ARG A 406 19.56 9.51 1.75
C ARG A 406 18.46 9.77 2.78
N ILE A 407 18.23 11.04 3.14
CA ILE A 407 17.13 11.44 4.02
C ILE A 407 15.79 11.01 3.41
N SER A 408 15.59 11.25 2.10
CA SER A 408 14.35 10.87 1.43
C SER A 408 14.11 9.37 1.46
N LEU A 409 15.17 8.58 1.26
CA LEU A 409 15.09 7.12 1.32
C LEU A 409 14.82 6.61 2.74
N LEU A 410 15.40 7.24 3.77
CA LEU A 410 15.10 6.95 5.17
C LEU A 410 13.62 7.25 5.51
N VAL A 411 13.12 8.41 5.10
CA VAL A 411 11.72 8.82 5.33
C VAL A 411 10.75 7.88 4.59
N ALA A 412 11.06 7.50 3.35
CA ALA A 412 10.32 6.46 2.62
C ALA A 412 10.37 5.12 3.38
N GLY A 413 11.50 4.79 3.99
CA GLY A 413 11.72 3.69 4.93
C GLY A 413 10.64 3.61 6.02
N ILE A 414 10.45 4.71 6.73
CA ILE A 414 9.51 4.83 7.85
C ILE A 414 8.06 4.82 7.35
N ALA A 415 7.77 5.59 6.30
CA ALA A 415 6.42 5.66 5.72
C ALA A 415 5.97 4.31 5.17
N GLY A 416 6.89 3.48 4.70
CA GLY A 416 6.59 2.13 4.20
C GLY A 416 6.10 1.13 5.24
N LEU A 417 6.13 1.48 6.53
CA LEU A 417 5.50 0.71 7.59
C LEU A 417 3.98 0.92 7.65
N ALA A 418 3.49 1.99 7.02
CA ALA A 418 2.11 2.44 7.13
C ALA A 418 1.12 1.75 6.17
N PRO A 419 1.39 1.58 4.87
CA PRO A 419 0.47 0.93 3.95
C PRO A 419 0.45 -0.60 4.15
N SER A 420 -0.61 -1.25 3.67
CA SER A 420 -0.73 -2.71 3.73
C SER A 420 0.21 -3.45 2.79
N SER A 421 0.69 -2.78 1.74
CA SER A 421 1.77 -3.22 0.84
C SER A 421 2.09 -2.06 -0.09
N MET A 422 3.38 -1.82 -0.36
CA MET A 422 3.78 -0.79 -1.33
C MET A 422 3.99 -1.35 -2.74
N VAL A 423 3.82 -2.66 -2.93
CA VAL A 423 3.97 -3.31 -4.25
C VAL A 423 3.01 -2.69 -5.27
N TYR A 424 1.76 -2.44 -4.88
CA TYR A 424 0.76 -1.77 -5.72
C TYR A 424 0.72 -0.24 -5.52
N PHE A 425 1.60 0.33 -4.68
CA PHE A 425 1.52 1.74 -4.27
C PHE A 425 2.36 2.65 -5.18
N GLN A 426 1.71 3.18 -6.21
CA GLN A 426 2.37 3.93 -7.28
C GLN A 426 3.19 5.17 -6.84
N PRO A 427 2.80 5.95 -5.81
CA PRO A 427 3.62 7.06 -5.34
C PRO A 427 5.03 6.66 -4.94
N PHE A 428 5.19 5.47 -4.34
CA PHE A 428 6.50 4.94 -3.99
C PHE A 428 7.37 4.66 -5.21
N TRP A 429 6.80 3.98 -6.21
CA TRP A 429 7.53 3.64 -7.42
C TRP A 429 7.95 4.88 -8.21
N ILE A 430 7.06 5.86 -8.35
CA ILE A 430 7.39 7.16 -8.96
C ILE A 430 8.50 7.85 -8.17
N PHE A 431 8.41 7.87 -6.84
CA PHE A 431 9.47 8.39 -5.98
C PHE A 431 10.81 7.69 -6.21
N LEU A 432 10.84 6.35 -6.32
CA LEU A 432 12.05 5.59 -6.59
C LEU A 432 12.69 6.00 -7.93
N GLY A 433 11.86 6.27 -8.94
CA GLY A 433 12.27 6.87 -10.21
C GLY A 433 12.88 8.26 -10.07
N VAL A 434 12.19 9.16 -9.38
CA VAL A 434 12.67 10.53 -9.10
C VAL A 434 13.98 10.49 -8.31
N LEU A 435 14.11 9.58 -7.35
CA LEU A 435 15.31 9.34 -6.57
C LEU A 435 16.47 8.86 -7.46
N ALA A 436 16.21 7.93 -8.38
CA ALA A 436 17.22 7.49 -9.34
C ALA A 436 17.69 8.64 -10.25
N ALA A 437 16.80 9.59 -10.57
CA ALA A 437 17.14 10.77 -11.37
C ALA A 437 18.12 11.73 -10.66
N THR A 438 18.25 11.67 -9.33
CA THR A 438 19.21 12.52 -8.58
C THR A 438 20.60 11.90 -8.43
N LEU A 439 20.80 10.63 -8.83
CA LEU A 439 22.10 9.98 -8.76
C LEU A 439 23.21 10.77 -9.50
N PRO A 440 24.46 10.79 -9.00
CA PRO A 440 25.56 11.47 -9.67
C PRO A 440 25.90 10.81 -11.01
N THR A 441 25.94 11.59 -12.09
CA THR A 441 26.41 11.16 -13.41
C THR A 441 27.91 11.35 -13.56
N LYS A 442 28.62 10.30 -14.01
CA LYS A 442 30.08 10.33 -14.29
C LYS A 442 30.48 11.21 -15.48
N ARG A 443 29.53 11.73 -16.26
CA ARG A 443 29.81 12.70 -17.33
C ARG A 443 29.48 14.10 -16.82
N PRO A 444 30.47 15.03 -16.79
CA PRO A 444 30.15 16.45 -16.77
C PRO A 444 29.26 16.73 -17.99
N ALA A 445 28.32 17.67 -17.83
CA ALA A 445 27.49 18.14 -18.93
C ALA A 445 28.39 18.52 -20.11
N ILE A 446 28.43 17.67 -21.15
CA ILE A 446 28.81 18.11 -22.48
C ILE A 446 27.72 19.12 -22.84
N SER A 447 28.08 20.39 -22.71
CA SER A 447 27.39 21.59 -23.17
C SER A 447 26.00 21.33 -23.77
N GLN A 448 24.96 21.72 -23.02
CA GLN A 448 23.58 21.81 -23.49
C GLN A 448 23.40 22.70 -24.75
N ARG A 449 24.45 23.34 -25.28
CA ARG A 449 24.38 24.10 -26.54
C ARG A 449 24.21 23.27 -27.81
N ALA A 450 24.42 21.95 -27.78
CA ALA A 450 24.36 21.13 -28.99
C ALA A 450 22.97 20.54 -29.31
N VAL A 451 21.98 20.67 -28.40
CA VAL A 451 20.63 20.09 -28.61
C VAL A 451 19.58 21.15 -28.96
N ASP A 452 19.89 22.44 -28.80
CA ASP A 452 19.00 23.54 -29.20
C ASP A 452 19.20 23.97 -30.68
N GLN A 453 19.86 23.15 -31.51
CA GLN A 453 20.11 23.46 -32.92
C GLN A 453 19.51 22.49 -33.95
N HIS A 454 18.69 21.51 -33.55
CA HIS A 454 18.00 20.63 -34.52
C HIS A 454 16.56 20.30 -34.14
#